data_AF-A0A0M3JKQ8-F1
#
_entry.id   AF-A0A0M3JKQ8-F1
#
_cell.length_a   1.000
_cell.length_b   1.000
_cell.length_c   1.000
_cell.angle_alpha   90.00
_cell.angle_beta   90.00
_cell.angle_gamma   90.00
#
_symmetry.space_group_name_H-M   'P 1'
#
loop_
_entity.id
_entity.type
_entity.pdbx_description
1 polymer ?
#
loop_
_entity_poly.entity_id
_entity_poly.type
_entity_poly.pdbx_seq_one_letter_code
_entity_poly.pdbx_strand_id
1 'polypeptide(L)'
;MAGGYVFQVNDLNRIRRFLILGTEGGTYYATEKELTMDNVKAMCEIIEKGKGPMLLREIIRISLEGRAPKQDPTLFALALCARYKVRDTTRPSIARQVKRKYQGKTLTPEDC
;
A
#
# COMPACT_ATOMS: atom_id res chain seq x y z
N MET A 1 20.48 -21.40 14.64
CA MET A 1 20.01 -20.04 14.33
C MET A 1 18.64 -20.13 13.69
N ALA A 2 17.58 -19.83 14.43
CA ALA A 2 16.22 -19.70 13.89
C ALA A 2 15.62 -18.41 14.45
N GLY A 3 16.03 -17.27 13.89
CA GLY A 3 15.40 -15.98 14.16
C GLY A 3 14.02 -15.98 13.53
N GLY A 4 13.03 -16.44 14.29
CA GLY A 4 11.65 -16.62 13.85
C GLY A 4 11.05 -15.33 13.29
N TYR A 5 10.59 -15.42 12.04
CA TYR A 5 9.90 -14.38 11.26
C TYR A 5 8.47 -14.10 11.76
N VAL A 6 8.26 -13.96 13.08
CA VAL A 6 6.91 -13.84 13.66
C VAL A 6 6.32 -12.44 13.45
N PHE A 7 7.16 -11.41 13.23
CA PHE A 7 6.72 -10.04 12.92
C PHE A 7 6.13 -9.86 11.50
N GLN A 8 6.51 -10.69 10.53
CA GLN A 8 6.30 -10.36 9.10
C GLN A 8 4.90 -10.62 8.56
N VAL A 9 4.18 -11.61 9.11
CA VAL A 9 2.87 -11.99 8.59
C VAL A 9 1.77 -11.11 9.16
N ASN A 10 1.87 -10.71 10.44
CA ASN A 10 0.81 -9.96 11.11
C ASN A 10 0.73 -8.50 10.63
N ASP A 11 1.88 -7.81 10.56
CA ASP A 11 1.92 -6.41 10.11
C ASP A 11 1.51 -6.25 8.64
N LEU A 12 1.96 -7.17 7.77
CA LEU A 12 1.57 -7.17 6.37
C LEU A 12 0.08 -7.47 6.18
N ASN A 13 -0.48 -8.40 6.96
CA ASN A 13 -1.90 -8.72 6.90
C ASN A 13 -2.76 -7.56 7.41
N ARG A 14 -2.32 -6.84 8.46
CA ARG A 14 -2.95 -5.61 8.94
C ARG A 14 -2.98 -4.54 7.85
N ILE A 15 -1.87 -4.32 7.16
CA ILE A 15 -1.78 -3.35 6.07
C ILE A 15 -2.63 -3.77 4.87
N ARG A 16 -2.61 -5.05 4.48
CA ARG A 16 -3.49 -5.56 3.42
C ARG A 16 -4.96 -5.30 3.73
N ARG A 17 -5.40 -5.54 4.96
CA ARG A 17 -6.76 -5.21 5.40
C ARG A 17 -7.03 -3.72 5.30
N PHE A 18 -6.13 -2.87 5.76
CA PHE A 18 -6.26 -1.41 5.61
C PHE A 18 -6.33 -0.96 4.14
N LEU A 19 -5.49 -1.52 3.27
CA LEU A 19 -5.48 -1.16 1.84
C LEU A 19 -6.74 -1.61 1.10
N ILE A 20 -7.34 -2.74 1.50
CA ILE A 20 -8.54 -3.29 0.86
C ILE A 20 -9.82 -2.71 1.48
N LEU A 21 -9.90 -2.65 2.81
CA LEU A 21 -11.13 -2.29 3.55
C LEU A 21 -11.14 -0.84 4.02
N GLY A 22 -10.02 -0.13 3.96
CA GLY A 22 -9.88 1.17 4.62
C GLY A 22 -9.91 1.05 6.14
N THR A 23 -10.45 2.08 6.81
CA THR A 23 -10.67 2.13 8.26
C THR A 23 -12.13 2.02 8.65
N GLU A 24 -12.97 1.50 7.75
CA GLU A 24 -14.41 1.52 7.91
C GLU A 24 -14.84 0.45 8.95
N GLY A 25 -15.42 0.88 10.07
CA GLY A 25 -15.95 -0.03 11.11
C GLY A 25 -15.62 0.31 12.57
N GLY A 26 -15.09 1.51 12.87
CA GLY A 26 -15.02 2.02 14.25
C GLY A 26 -16.30 2.76 14.66
N THR A 27 -16.51 2.97 15.96
CA THR A 27 -17.57 3.85 16.49
C THR A 27 -17.41 5.30 15.98
N TYR A 28 -18.11 5.50 14.87
CA TYR A 28 -18.49 6.67 14.08
C TYR A 28 -17.49 7.73 13.60
N TYR A 29 -16.41 8.14 14.27
CA TYR A 29 -15.39 9.01 13.60
C TYR A 29 -14.03 9.10 14.32
N ALA A 30 -14.03 9.14 15.66
CA ALA A 30 -12.80 9.27 16.43
C ALA A 30 -11.88 8.06 16.23
N THR A 31 -12.47 6.86 16.27
CA THR A 31 -11.77 5.59 16.08
C THR A 31 -11.23 5.40 14.67
N GLU A 32 -11.89 5.92 13.64
CA GLU A 32 -11.39 5.81 12.25
C GLU A 32 -10.12 6.61 12.03
N LYS A 33 -10.05 7.82 12.61
CA LYS A 33 -8.85 8.66 12.55
C LYS A 33 -7.69 8.03 13.32
N GLU A 34 -7.97 7.48 14.50
CA GLU A 34 -6.97 6.75 15.30
C GLU A 34 -6.44 5.53 14.54
N LEU A 35 -7.35 4.68 14.02
CA LEU A 35 -6.99 3.51 13.21
C LEU A 35 -6.17 3.90 11.97
N THR A 36 -6.53 5.00 11.31
CA THR A 36 -5.75 5.53 10.18
C THR A 36 -4.34 5.86 10.64
N MET A 37 -4.20 6.67 11.69
CA MET A 37 -2.89 7.09 12.21
C MET A 37 -2.03 5.90 12.64
N ASP A 38 -2.65 4.90 13.25
CA ASP A 38 -2.03 3.64 13.64
C ASP A 38 -1.47 2.88 12.43
N ASN A 39 -2.26 2.77 11.35
CA ASN A 39 -1.80 2.15 10.11
C ASN A 39 -0.70 2.97 9.44
N VAL A 40 -0.76 4.31 9.50
CA VAL A 40 0.32 5.18 9.00
C VAL A 40 1.61 4.96 9.76
N LYS A 41 1.57 4.93 11.10
CA LYS A 41 2.74 4.65 11.93
C LYS A 41 3.36 3.29 11.59
N ALA A 42 2.54 2.25 11.45
CA ALA A 42 3.01 0.92 11.06
C ALA A 42 3.69 0.92 9.67
N MET A 43 3.14 1.66 8.69
CA MET A 43 3.76 1.80 7.38
C MET A 43 5.10 2.55 7.45
N CYS A 44 5.18 3.63 8.23
CA CYS A 44 6.45 4.35 8.47
C CYS A 44 7.50 3.42 9.07
N GLU A 45 7.16 2.68 10.12
CA GLU A 45 8.07 1.74 10.77
C GLU A 45 8.60 0.67 9.79
N ILE A 46 7.75 0.15 8.89
CA ILE A 46 8.17 -0.81 7.87
C ILE A 46 9.18 -0.19 6.91
N ILE A 47 8.93 1.04 6.49
CA ILE A 47 9.83 1.77 5.60
C ILE A 47 11.17 2.02 6.31
N GLU A 48 11.16 2.50 7.54
CA GLU A 48 12.34 2.78 8.36
C GLU A 48 13.15 1.51 8.67
N LYS A 49 12.49 0.37 8.86
CA LYS A 49 13.12 -0.95 9.01
C LYS A 49 13.69 -1.51 7.68
N GLY A 50 13.73 -0.71 6.61
CA GLY A 50 14.28 -1.10 5.31
C GLY A 50 13.39 -2.03 4.48
N LYS A 51 12.13 -2.24 4.89
CA LYS A 51 11.17 -3.12 4.22
C LYS A 51 10.19 -2.38 3.32
N GLY A 52 10.43 -1.09 3.05
CA GLY A 52 9.63 -0.29 2.12
C GLY A 52 9.38 -0.94 0.75
N PRO A 53 10.37 -1.60 0.09
CA PRO A 53 10.13 -2.25 -1.20
C PRO A 53 9.06 -3.35 -1.14
N MET A 54 8.97 -4.09 -0.02
CA MET A 54 7.91 -5.08 0.20
C MET A 54 6.53 -4.43 0.26
N LEU A 55 6.41 -3.32 1.00
CA LEU A 55 5.17 -2.55 1.10
C LEU A 55 4.73 -2.03 -0.27
N LEU A 56 5.66 -1.42 -1.02
CA LEU A 56 5.40 -0.88 -2.36
C LEU A 56 4.89 -1.97 -3.33
N ARG A 57 5.46 -3.19 -3.26
CA ARG A 57 4.99 -4.32 -4.07
C ARG A 57 3.55 -4.70 -3.77
N GLU A 58 3.19 -4.73 -2.49
CA GLU A 58 1.85 -5.11 -2.08
C GLU A 58 0.83 -4.07 -2.54
N ILE A 59 1.14 -2.78 -2.40
CA ILE A 59 0.32 -1.66 -2.92
C ILE A 59 0.09 -1.82 -4.42
N ILE A 60 1.15 -2.04 -5.20
CA ILE A 60 1.04 -2.19 -6.65
C ILE A 60 0.23 -3.44 -7.00
N ARG A 61 0.44 -4.54 -6.29
CA ARG A 61 -0.32 -5.78 -6.50
C ARG A 61 -1.81 -5.56 -6.28
N ILE A 62 -2.21 -4.95 -5.17
CA ILE A 62 -3.63 -4.68 -4.85
C ILE A 62 -4.26 -3.77 -5.92
N SER A 63 -3.52 -2.75 -6.37
CA SER A 63 -3.95 -1.84 -7.45
C SER A 63 -4.08 -2.55 -8.81
N LEU A 64 -3.12 -3.40 -9.16
CA LEU A 64 -3.15 -4.19 -10.40
C LEU A 64 -4.24 -5.26 -10.39
N GLU A 65 -4.52 -5.88 -9.25
CA GLU A 65 -5.59 -6.88 -9.09
C GLU A 65 -6.97 -6.22 -8.92
N GLY A 66 -7.06 -4.90 -8.69
CA GLY A 66 -8.32 -4.19 -8.52
C GLY A 66 -9.09 -4.62 -7.27
N ARG A 67 -8.38 -5.03 -6.21
CA ARG A 67 -8.99 -5.66 -5.02
C ARG A 67 -9.47 -4.67 -3.96
N ALA A 68 -9.10 -3.40 -4.09
CA ALA A 68 -9.54 -2.34 -3.19
C ALA A 68 -10.80 -1.67 -3.75
N PRO A 69 -11.99 -1.85 -3.14
CA PRO A 69 -13.22 -1.14 -3.53
C PRO A 69 -13.07 0.39 -3.47
N LYS A 70 -12.28 0.90 -2.52
CA LYS A 70 -11.91 2.32 -2.43
C LYS A 70 -10.42 2.50 -2.71
N GLN A 71 -10.06 3.47 -3.55
CA GLN A 71 -8.67 3.68 -3.94
C GLN A 71 -7.92 4.61 -2.97
N ASP A 72 -8.61 5.42 -2.15
CA ASP A 72 -8.01 6.39 -1.23
C ASP A 72 -6.93 5.79 -0.32
N PRO A 73 -7.14 4.64 0.36
CA PRO A 73 -6.12 4.06 1.23
C PRO A 73 -4.88 3.60 0.44
N THR A 74 -5.11 3.10 -0.78
CA THR A 74 -4.04 2.62 -1.67
C THR A 74 -3.21 3.80 -2.20
N LEU A 75 -3.86 4.89 -2.61
CA LEU A 75 -3.19 6.11 -3.06
C LEU A 75 -2.43 6.81 -1.93
N PHE A 76 -3.02 6.87 -0.73
CA PHE A 76 -2.36 7.41 0.44
C PHE A 76 -1.08 6.64 0.77
N ALA A 77 -1.14 5.31 0.80
CA ALA A 77 0.01 4.47 1.07
C ALA A 77 1.10 4.64 -0.01
N LEU A 78 0.70 4.76 -1.28
CA LEU A 78 1.62 5.05 -2.38
C LEU A 78 2.31 6.42 -2.22
N ALA A 79 1.55 7.45 -1.86
CA ALA A 79 2.09 8.79 -1.59
C ALA A 79 3.10 8.79 -0.42
N LEU A 80 2.83 8.01 0.62
CA LEU A 80 3.76 7.80 1.73
C LEU A 80 5.06 7.14 1.24
N CYS A 81 4.98 6.06 0.46
CA CYS A 81 6.16 5.43 -0.13
C CYS A 81 6.95 6.40 -1.01
N ALA A 82 6.27 7.25 -1.79
CA ALA A 82 6.92 8.27 -2.61
C ALA A 82 7.65 9.33 -1.77
N ARG A 83 7.04 9.80 -0.68
CA ARG A 83 7.65 10.75 0.27
C ARG A 83 8.95 10.20 0.86
N TYR A 84 8.96 8.93 1.23
CA TYR A 84 10.15 8.24 1.75
C TYR A 84 11.12 7.76 0.65
N LYS A 85 10.87 8.09 -0.62
CA LYS A 85 11.69 7.69 -1.78
C LYS A 85 11.91 6.17 -1.84
N VAL A 86 10.91 5.39 -1.43
CA VAL A 86 10.96 3.93 -1.48
C VAL A 86 11.10 3.49 -2.93
N ARG A 87 12.14 2.69 -3.23
CA ARG A 87 12.40 2.16 -4.57
C ARG A 87 12.51 0.64 -4.50
N ASP A 88 11.78 -0.04 -5.38
CA ASP A 88 11.96 -1.47 -5.60
C ASP A 88 13.00 -1.69 -6.71
N THR A 89 14.27 -1.84 -6.34
CA THR A 89 15.36 -2.08 -7.31
C THR A 89 15.50 -3.54 -7.71
N THR A 90 14.81 -4.45 -7.01
CA THR A 90 15.02 -5.90 -7.13
C THR A 90 14.08 -6.58 -8.13
N ARG A 91 13.03 -5.93 -8.63
CA ARG A 91 12.08 -6.54 -9.60
C ARG A 91 11.63 -5.59 -10.73
N PRO A 92 12.30 -5.62 -11.90
CA PRO A 92 11.87 -4.85 -13.08
C PRO A 92 10.52 -5.32 -13.67
N SER A 93 10.02 -6.50 -13.26
CA SER A 93 8.78 -7.09 -13.75
C SER A 93 7.54 -6.25 -13.44
N ILE A 94 7.54 -5.50 -12.34
CA ILE A 94 6.40 -4.67 -11.95
C ILE A 94 6.20 -3.50 -12.93
N ALA A 95 7.27 -2.82 -13.33
CA ALA A 95 7.19 -1.75 -14.33
C ALA A 95 6.59 -2.26 -15.65
N ARG A 96 6.90 -3.50 -16.06
CA ARG A 96 6.32 -4.14 -17.24
C ARG A 96 4.84 -4.51 -17.05
N GLN A 97 4.43 -4.91 -15.86
CA GLN A 97 3.01 -5.19 -15.55
C GLN A 97 2.17 -3.91 -15.56
N VAL A 98 2.66 -2.84 -14.92
CA VAL A 98 2.01 -1.53 -14.92
C VAL A 98 1.89 -0.99 -16.35
N LYS A 99 3.00 -0.98 -17.11
CA LYS A 99 2.98 -0.55 -18.52
C LYS A 99 1.94 -1.33 -19.31
N ARG A 100 1.87 -2.66 -19.17
CA ARG A 100 0.86 -3.47 -19.88
C ARG A 100 -0.58 -3.14 -19.49
N LYS A 101 -0.87 -2.96 -18.19
CA LYS A 101 -2.25 -2.70 -17.72
C LYS A 101 -2.77 -1.32 -18.16
N TYR A 102 -1.89 -0.33 -18.25
CA TYR A 102 -2.24 1.05 -18.60
C TYR A 102 -1.78 1.47 -19.99
N GLN A 103 -1.30 0.54 -20.83
CA GLN A 103 -0.90 0.84 -22.20
C GLN A 103 -2.13 1.34 -22.98
N GLY A 104 -2.04 2.55 -23.55
CA GLY A 104 -3.14 3.15 -24.33
C GLY A 104 -4.26 3.80 -23.50
N LYS A 105 -4.17 3.83 -22.17
CA LYS A 105 -5.07 4.62 -21.32
C LYS A 105 -4.46 6.01 -21.10
N THR A 106 -4.71 6.93 -22.01
CA THR A 106 -4.50 8.36 -21.77
C THR A 106 -5.62 8.86 -20.87
N LEU A 107 -5.32 9.62 -19.82
CA LEU A 107 -6.34 10.45 -19.16
C LEU A 107 -6.85 11.41 -20.23
N THR A 108 -8.10 11.28 -20.61
CA THR A 108 -8.71 12.20 -21.55
C THR A 108 -9.16 13.44 -20.78
N PRO A 109 -9.18 14.64 -21.40
CA PRO A 109 -9.58 15.87 -20.71
C PRO A 109 -11.02 15.84 -20.15
N GLU A 110 -11.82 14.87 -20.57
CA GLU A 110 -13.17 14.56 -20.11
C GLU A 110 -13.22 13.70 -18.82
N ASP A 111 -12.08 13.18 -18.35
CA ASP A 111 -11.96 12.45 -17.07
C ASP A 111 -11.69 13.37 -15.85
N CYS A 112 -11.73 14.70 -16.03
CA CYS A 112 -11.47 15.74 -15.02
C CYS A 112 -12.74 16.49 -14.59
#